data_AF-A0AAE4SKU4-F1
#
_entry.id   AF-A0AAE4SKU4-F1
#
_cell.length_a   1.000
_cell.length_b   1.000
_cell.length_c   1.000
_cell.angle_alpha   90.00
_cell.angle_beta   90.00
_cell.angle_gamma   90.00
#
_symmetry.space_group_name_H-M   'P 1'
#
loop_
_entity.id
_entity.type
_entity.pdbx_description
1 polymer ?
#
loop_
_entity_poly.entity_id
_entity_poly.type
_entity_poly.pdbx_seq_one_letter_code
_entity_poly.pdbx_strand_id
1 'polypeptide(L)'
;ETRTHDRFVIDRVTASSNMLTLKDRDGVRLDLKVSAVDSQWTLFRADTLPVAEGERLAVLGKIPDTRLKGGESITVMKVEDGQLTVQRPGQKTTQTLAVGAGVFDG
;
A
#
# COMPACT_ATOMS: atom_id res chain seq x y z
N GLU A 1 -19.58 2.95 -2.89
CA GLU A 1 -19.06 2.52 -1.58
C GLU A 1 -17.58 2.80 -1.48
N THR A 2 -17.18 3.62 -0.51
CA THR A 2 -15.77 3.80 -0.16
C THR A 2 -15.40 2.62 0.74
N ARG A 3 -14.81 1.55 0.16
CA ARG A 3 -14.18 0.48 0.95
C ARG A 3 -12.99 1.09 1.68
N THR A 4 -13.18 1.42 2.95
CA THR A 4 -12.09 1.77 3.86
C THR A 4 -11.44 0.49 4.33
N HIS A 5 -10.11 0.40 4.20
CA HIS A 5 -9.32 -0.73 4.65
C HIS A 5 -8.56 -0.31 5.90
N ASP A 6 -8.88 -0.91 7.05
CA ASP A 6 -8.09 -0.74 8.26
C ASP A 6 -6.70 -1.36 8.06
N ARG A 7 -5.67 -0.60 8.43
CA ARG A 7 -4.27 -1.02 8.28
C ARG A 7 -3.64 -1.35 9.60
N PHE A 8 -2.98 -2.51 9.61
CA PHE A 8 -2.24 -2.99 10.75
C PHE A 8 -0.87 -3.49 10.34
N VAL A 9 0.09 -3.38 11.26
CA VAL A 9 1.41 -4.00 11.18
C VAL A 9 1.44 -5.16 12.14
N ILE A 10 2.06 -6.26 11.72
CA ILE A 10 2.33 -7.39 12.61
C ILE A 10 3.47 -6.98 13.55
N ASP A 11 3.14 -6.73 14.82
CA ASP A 11 4.10 -6.41 15.88
C ASP A 11 4.77 -7.69 16.41
N ARG A 12 3.98 -8.77 16.56
CA ARG A 12 4.47 -10.05 17.09
C ARG A 12 3.69 -11.24 16.57
N VAL A 13 4.39 -12.36 16.39
CA VAL A 13 3.81 -13.67 16.10
C VAL A 13 4.11 -14.62 17.26
N THR A 14 3.06 -15.16 17.88
CA THR A 14 3.17 -16.10 19.00
C THR A 14 2.77 -17.49 18.52
N ALA A 15 3.76 -18.33 18.22
CA ALA A 15 3.55 -19.65 17.64
C ALA A 15 2.81 -20.62 18.58
N SER A 16 3.11 -20.60 19.89
CA SER A 16 2.52 -21.52 20.88
C SER A 16 1.00 -21.42 20.97
N SER A 17 0.44 -20.24 20.74
CA SER A 17 -1.00 -19.97 20.77
C SER A 17 -1.59 -19.61 19.41
N ASN A 18 -0.79 -19.73 18.33
CA ASN A 18 -1.16 -19.36 16.96
C ASN A 18 -1.81 -17.97 16.84
N MET A 19 -1.15 -16.95 17.42
CA MET A 19 -1.69 -15.59 17.57
C MET A 19 -0.78 -14.54 16.92
N LEU A 20 -1.41 -13.57 16.26
CA LEU A 20 -0.79 -12.34 15.75
C LEU A 20 -1.15 -11.18 16.68
N THR A 21 -0.17 -10.46 17.18
CA THR A 21 -0.40 -9.14 17.78
C THR A 21 -0.20 -8.11 16.66
N LEU A 22 -1.28 -7.41 16.34
CA LEU A 22 -1.34 -6.38 15.32
C LEU A 22 -1.30 -5.00 15.99
N LYS A 23 -0.72 -4.01 15.31
CA LYS A 23 -0.66 -2.62 15.76
C LYS A 23 -1.17 -1.70 14.64
N ASP A 24 -2.10 -0.80 14.95
CA ASP A 24 -2.55 0.21 13.99
C ASP A 24 -1.63 1.45 14.00
N ARG A 25 -2.01 2.49 13.25
CA ARG A 25 -1.26 3.74 13.13
C ARG A 25 -1.15 4.51 14.45
N ASP A 26 -2.21 4.52 15.26
CA ASP A 26 -2.26 5.19 16.57
C ASP A 26 -1.57 4.36 17.67
N GLY A 27 -1.19 3.13 17.33
CA GLY A 27 -0.43 2.23 18.18
C GLY A 27 -1.26 1.38 19.15
N VAL A 28 -2.57 1.35 18.95
CA VAL A 28 -3.49 0.40 19.59
C VAL A 28 -3.15 -1.01 19.12
N ARG A 29 -3.17 -1.94 20.08
CA ARG A 29 -2.88 -3.35 19.84
C ARG A 29 -4.17 -4.13 19.64
N LEU A 30 -4.15 -5.03 18.67
CA LEU A 30 -5.21 -6.00 18.39
C LEU A 30 -4.59 -7.40 18.38
N ASP A 31 -5.01 -8.26 19.30
CA ASP A 31 -4.62 -9.68 19.29
C ASP A 31 -5.60 -10.47 18.42
N LEU A 32 -5.09 -11.06 17.34
CA LEU A 32 -5.85 -11.81 16.34
C LEU A 32 -5.36 -13.26 16.30
N LYS A 33 -6.24 -14.22 16.56
CA LYS A 33 -5.94 -15.63 16.28
C LYS A 33 -5.79 -15.84 14.78
N VAL A 34 -4.76 -16.57 14.36
CA VAL A 34 -4.55 -16.89 12.93
C VAL A 34 -5.75 -17.66 12.36
N SER A 35 -6.44 -18.47 13.18
CA SER A 35 -7.66 -19.18 12.77
C SER A 35 -8.88 -18.28 12.51
N ALA A 36 -8.84 -17.02 12.93
CA ALA A 36 -9.90 -16.04 12.69
C ALA A 36 -9.63 -15.18 11.43
N VAL A 37 -8.49 -15.39 10.76
CA VAL A 37 -8.18 -14.72 9.49
C VAL A 37 -9.00 -15.37 8.39
N ASP A 38 -9.89 -14.58 7.79
CA ASP A 38 -10.75 -14.99 6.69
C ASP A 38 -10.45 -14.17 5.41
N SER A 39 -11.34 -14.26 4.42
CA SER A 39 -11.19 -13.60 3.11
C SER A 39 -11.26 -12.07 3.15
N GLN A 40 -11.61 -11.47 4.29
CA GLN A 40 -11.62 -10.02 4.46
C GLN A 40 -10.21 -9.45 4.72
N TRP A 41 -9.25 -10.30 5.06
CA TRP A 41 -7.87 -9.91 5.33
C TRP A 41 -7.00 -10.02 4.09
N THR A 42 -6.02 -9.13 3.98
CA THR A 42 -4.97 -9.20 2.95
C THR A 42 -3.62 -8.93 3.60
N LEU A 43 -2.64 -9.78 3.30
CA LEU A 43 -1.28 -9.63 3.80
C LEU A 43 -0.41 -8.95 2.75
N PHE A 44 0.29 -7.91 3.16
CA PHE A 44 1.25 -7.20 2.33
C PHE A 44 2.66 -7.31 2.93
N ARG A 45 3.67 -7.30 2.06
CA ARG A 45 5.06 -7.09 2.44
C ARG A 45 5.40 -5.64 2.14
N ALA A 46 5.79 -4.89 3.15
CA ALA A 46 6.35 -3.56 2.96
C ALA A 46 7.77 -3.69 2.39
N ASP A 47 8.06 -2.94 1.34
CA ASP A 47 9.36 -2.89 0.68
C ASP A 47 9.62 -1.47 0.18
N THR A 48 10.89 -1.08 0.09
CA THR A 48 11.27 0.23 -0.44
C THR A 48 11.72 0.06 -1.87
N LEU A 49 10.94 0.59 -2.81
CA LEU A 49 11.28 0.58 -4.21
C LEU A 49 12.04 1.87 -4.57
N PRO A 50 13.31 1.80 -5.01
CA PRO A 50 13.98 2.96 -5.59
C PRO A 50 13.29 3.29 -6.92
N VAL A 51 12.87 4.54 -7.09
CA VAL A 51 12.16 5.01 -8.29
C VAL A 51 12.93 6.15 -8.93
N ALA A 52 13.09 6.09 -10.25
CA ALA A 52 13.73 7.13 -11.05
C ALA A 52 12.76 7.77 -12.06
N GLU A 53 13.06 8.98 -12.51
CA GLU A 53 12.35 9.62 -13.62
C GLU A 53 12.52 8.80 -14.90
N GLY A 54 11.42 8.63 -15.65
CA GLY A 54 11.35 7.79 -16.85
C GLY A 54 11.11 6.30 -16.56
N GLU A 55 11.13 5.87 -15.30
CA GLU A 55 10.90 4.47 -14.93
C GLU A 55 9.44 4.05 -15.14
N ARG A 56 9.22 2.77 -15.46
CA ARG A 56 7.89 2.20 -15.63
C ARG A 56 7.52 1.34 -14.43
N LEU A 57 6.43 1.71 -13.76
CA LEU A 57 5.90 1.02 -12.59
C LEU A 57 4.59 0.30 -12.93
N ALA A 58 4.36 -0.82 -12.25
CA ALA A 58 3.08 -1.53 -12.31
C ALA A 58 2.27 -1.24 -11.05
N VAL A 59 1.02 -0.84 -11.23
CA VAL A 59 0.10 -0.59 -10.13
C VAL A 59 -0.41 -1.94 -9.63
N LEU A 60 -0.15 -2.30 -8.38
CA LEU A 60 -0.52 -3.60 -7.80
C LEU A 60 -1.91 -3.61 -7.16
N GLY A 61 -2.49 -2.45 -6.90
CA GLY A 61 -3.78 -2.29 -6.25
C GLY A 61 -4.42 -0.94 -6.56
N LYS A 62 -5.59 -0.68 -5.99
CA LYS A 62 -6.18 0.66 -6.10
C LYS A 62 -5.36 1.63 -5.26
N ILE A 63 -4.93 2.75 -5.86
CA ILE A 63 -4.26 3.82 -5.11
C ILE A 63 -5.33 4.79 -4.61
N PRO A 64 -5.36 5.14 -3.30
CA PRO A 64 -6.30 6.13 -2.76
C PRO A 64 -6.26 7.44 -3.54
N ASP A 65 -7.39 8.13 -3.62
CA ASP A 65 -7.52 9.44 -4.27
C ASP A 65 -7.10 9.52 -5.75
N THR A 66 -6.87 8.36 -6.39
CA THR A 66 -6.55 8.27 -7.81
C THR A 66 -7.56 7.42 -8.55
N ARG A 67 -7.52 7.49 -9.88
CA ARG A 67 -8.30 6.60 -10.75
C ARG A 67 -7.50 5.36 -11.18
N LEU A 68 -6.28 5.19 -10.66
CA LEU A 68 -5.41 4.07 -11.00
C LEU A 68 -5.92 2.77 -10.36
N LYS A 69 -5.96 1.71 -11.18
CA LYS A 69 -6.36 0.37 -10.79
C LYS A 69 -5.17 -0.58 -10.83
N GLY A 70 -5.26 -1.63 -10.01
CA GLY A 70 -4.34 -2.76 -10.08
C GLY A 70 -4.28 -3.34 -11.50
N GLY A 71 -3.07 -3.62 -11.98
CA GLY A 71 -2.77 -4.09 -13.32
C GLY A 71 -2.42 -2.99 -14.34
N GLU A 72 -2.61 -1.71 -14.02
CA GLU A 72 -2.19 -0.61 -14.90
C GLU A 72 -0.66 -0.43 -14.87
N SER A 73 -0.06 -0.13 -16.02
CA SER A 73 1.33 0.33 -16.11
C SER A 73 1.37 1.85 -16.22
N ILE A 74 2.33 2.48 -15.53
CA ILE A 74 2.50 3.93 -15.49
C ILE A 74 3.99 4.26 -15.67
N THR A 75 4.27 5.41 -16.28
CA THR A 75 5.62 5.95 -16.42
C THR A 75 5.81 7.10 -15.44
N VAL A 76 6.90 7.09 -14.71
CA VAL A 76 7.27 8.18 -13.80
C VAL A 76 7.80 9.34 -14.63
N MET A 77 7.16 10.50 -14.50
CA MET A 77 7.55 11.72 -15.21
C MET A 77 8.43 12.60 -14.35
N LYS A 78 8.18 12.63 -13.03
CA LYS A 78 8.93 13.44 -12.08
C LYS A 78 8.95 12.76 -10.72
N VAL A 79 10.11 12.79 -10.07
CA VAL A 79 10.30 12.32 -8.69
C VAL A 79 10.63 13.52 -7.82
N GLU A 80 9.80 13.76 -6.80
CA GLU A 80 9.99 14.83 -5.81
C GLU A 80 9.90 14.25 -4.40
N ASP A 81 10.39 14.99 -3.41
CA ASP A 81 10.42 14.53 -2.02
C ASP A 81 8.99 14.30 -1.50
N GLY A 82 8.59 13.02 -1.38
CA GLY A 82 7.25 12.61 -0.97
C GLY A 82 6.18 12.58 -2.08
N GLN A 83 6.50 12.89 -3.34
CA GLN A 83 5.53 12.87 -4.44
C GLN A 83 6.11 12.32 -5.75
N LEU A 84 5.29 11.57 -6.48
CA LEU A 84 5.59 11.06 -7.82
C LEU A 84 4.58 11.61 -8.81
N THR A 85 5.06 12.29 -9.85
CA THR A 85 4.23 12.60 -11.01
C THR A 85 4.34 11.43 -11.98
N VAL A 86 3.22 10.79 -12.29
CA VAL A 86 3.17 9.63 -13.18
C VAL A 86 2.24 9.88 -14.36
N GLN A 87 2.48 9.21 -15.48
CA GLN A 87 1.67 9.29 -16.68
C GLN A 87 1.28 7.89 -17.16
N ARG A 88 0.05 7.77 -17.64
CA ARG A 88 -0.44 6.51 -18.23
C ARG A 88 0.01 6.38 -19.69
N PRO A 89 0.35 5.16 -20.14
CA PRO A 89 0.65 4.93 -21.55
C PRO A 89 -0.58 5.29 -22.41
N GLY A 90 -0.35 6.11 -23.43
CA GLY A 90 -1.41 6.58 -24.34
C GLY A 90 -2.26 7.74 -23.81
N GLN A 91 -1.96 8.30 -22.63
CA GLN A 91 -2.69 9.44 -22.07
C GLN A 91 -1.75 10.59 -21.70
N LYS A 92 -2.09 11.82 -22.12
CA LYS A 92 -1.28 13.01 -21.81
C LYS A 92 -1.47 13.52 -20.37
N THR A 93 -2.52 13.10 -19.68
CA THR A 93 -2.79 13.52 -18.30
C THR A 93 -1.80 12.89 -17.34
N THR A 94 -1.11 13.75 -16.57
CA THR A 94 -0.27 13.35 -15.44
C THR A 94 -1.12 13.21 -14.18
N GLN A 95 -0.73 12.31 -13.29
CA GLN A 95 -1.33 12.10 -11.98
C GLN A 95 -0.23 12.24 -10.93
N THR A 96 -0.54 12.91 -9.82
CA THR A 96 0.35 13.00 -8.68
C THR A 96 0.00 11.90 -7.68
N LEU A 97 0.99 11.13 -7.27
CA LEU A 97 0.90 10.11 -6.24
C LEU A 97 1.70 10.58 -5.03
N ALA A 98 1.13 10.46 -3.84
CA ALA A 98 1.92 10.58 -2.62
C ALA A 98 2.81 9.35 -2.48
N VAL A 99 4.09 9.55 -2.18
CA VAL A 99 4.96 8.45 -1.76
C VAL A 99 4.64 8.19 -0.30
N GLY A 100 4.06 7.03 0.00
CA GLY A 100 3.75 6.64 1.38
C GLY A 100 5.03 6.65 2.21
N ALA A 101 5.07 7.52 3.22
CA ALA A 101 6.23 7.65 4.12
C ALA A 101 6.32 6.49 5.13
N GLY A 102 5.24 5.71 5.27
CA GLY A 102 5.19 4.56 6.15
C GLY A 102 4.25 3.44 5.69
N VAL A 103 4.33 2.33 6.40
CA VAL A 103 3.56 1.09 6.17
C VAL A 103 2.04 1.25 6.32
N PHE A 104 1.57 2.41 6.78
CA PHE A 104 0.16 2.74 6.94
C PHE A 104 -0.40 3.60 5.79
N ASP A 105 0.46 4.18 4.94
CA ASP A 105 0.11 5.25 3.98
C ASP A 105 -0.26 4.76 2.55
N GLY A 106 -0.89 3.57 2.42
CA GLY A 106 -1.28 3.02 1.11
C GLY A 106 -2.73 3.22 0.70
#